data_AF-A0A975ICI5-F1
#
_entry.id   AF-A0A975ICI5-F1
#
_cell.length_a   1.000
_cell.length_b   1.000
_cell.length_c   1.000
_cell.angle_alpha   90.00
_cell.angle_beta   90.00
_cell.angle_gamma   90.00
#
_symmetry.space_group_name_H-M   'P 1'
#
loop_
_entity.id
_entity.type
_entity.pdbx_description
1 polymer ?
#
loop_
_entity_poly.entity_id
_entity_poly.type
_entity_poly.pdbx_seq_one_letter_code
_entity_poly.pdbx_strand_id
1 'polypeptide(L)'
;MKVKYFFWLFFLTSQCFTLTGENPPALKHNQWSLIIYRPENSCDLNDVRCWLRLEDAETGEDVTYVKAKANYAWINRSKEGIPYERTYYLSGGMAMHLLIKPGKYKIGFYTPIDRQNDFYVENKKRWESNVFYYDTENPIKVLFVSPTSDENGFYDGGWFIDYKAPKYFKFTKPKRN
;
A
#
# COMPACT_ATOMS: atom_id res chain seq x y z
N MET A 1 35.68 45.32 -35.87
CA MET A 1 35.12 43.95 -35.82
C MET A 1 35.40 43.37 -34.46
N LYS A 2 34.34 43.04 -33.71
CA LYS A 2 34.39 42.44 -32.38
C LYS A 2 34.29 40.93 -32.54
N VAL A 3 35.24 40.17 -32.00
CA VAL A 3 35.06 38.73 -31.73
C VAL A 3 35.41 38.52 -30.27
N LYS A 4 34.37 38.42 -29.44
CA LYS A 4 34.46 38.04 -28.04
C LYS A 4 34.33 36.51 -27.99
N TYR A 5 35.41 35.81 -27.61
CA TYR A 5 35.30 34.41 -27.24
C TYR A 5 34.77 34.34 -25.80
N PHE A 6 33.46 34.13 -25.67
CA PHE A 6 32.80 33.85 -24.40
C PHE A 6 32.91 32.34 -24.15
N PHE A 7 33.89 31.94 -23.35
CA PHE A 7 33.98 30.57 -22.83
C PHE A 7 32.88 30.38 -21.78
N TRP A 8 31.77 29.75 -22.18
CA TRP A 8 30.74 29.28 -21.26
C TRP A 8 31.24 28.00 -20.57
N LEU A 9 31.78 28.16 -19.37
CA LEU A 9 32.04 27.05 -18.45
C LEU A 9 30.68 26.68 -17.82
N PHE A 10 29.97 25.73 -18.42
CA PHE A 10 28.80 25.11 -17.77
C PHE A 10 29.31 24.30 -16.57
N PHE A 11 29.19 24.89 -15.38
CA PHE A 11 29.26 24.17 -14.12
C PHE A 11 28.14 23.12 -14.11
N LEU A 12 28.52 21.85 -14.22
CA LEU A 12 27.73 20.70 -13.79
C LEU A 12 27.62 20.78 -12.25
N THR A 13 26.65 21.56 -11.75
CA THR A 13 26.17 21.37 -10.39
C THR A 13 25.28 20.14 -10.40
N SER A 14 25.93 18.99 -10.19
CA SER A 14 25.32 17.81 -9.62
C SER A 14 24.68 18.23 -8.29
N GLN A 15 23.42 18.66 -8.33
CA GLN A 15 22.58 18.73 -7.13
C GLN A 15 22.26 17.29 -6.76
N CYS A 16 23.22 16.68 -6.08
CA CYS A 16 22.97 15.63 -5.12
C CYS A 16 21.85 16.15 -4.20
N PHE A 17 20.62 15.68 -4.44
CA PHE A 17 19.53 15.80 -3.48
C PHE A 17 19.97 15.01 -2.23
N THR A 18 20.74 15.66 -1.37
CA THR A 18 20.89 15.27 0.01
C THR A 18 19.49 15.33 0.61
N LEU A 19 18.92 14.14 0.81
CA LEU A 19 17.82 13.85 1.72
C LEU A 19 17.99 14.74 2.96
N THR A 20 17.25 15.83 3.00
CA THR A 20 17.12 16.63 4.20
C THR A 20 16.52 15.71 5.26
N GLY A 21 17.18 15.65 6.41
CA GLY A 21 16.72 14.95 7.61
C GLY A 21 15.49 15.61 8.22
N GLU A 22 14.45 15.79 7.42
CA GLU A 22 13.12 16.10 7.91
C GLU A 22 12.60 14.80 8.53
N ASN A 23 12.25 14.87 9.82
CA ASN A 23 11.50 13.81 10.48
C ASN A 23 10.32 13.43 9.57
N PRO A 24 10.06 12.13 9.35
CA PRO A 24 8.96 11.70 8.50
C PRO A 24 7.67 12.41 8.95
N PRO A 25 6.84 12.90 8.00
CA PRO A 25 5.69 13.72 8.33
C PRO A 25 4.83 12.98 9.35
N ALA A 26 4.51 13.66 10.45
CA ALA A 26 3.68 13.06 11.49
C ALA A 26 2.33 12.64 10.90
N LEU A 27 1.97 11.39 11.09
CA LEU A 27 0.71 10.85 10.56
C LEU A 27 -0.47 11.51 11.29
N LYS A 28 -1.16 12.44 10.61
CA LYS A 28 -2.40 13.03 11.12
C LYS A 28 -3.53 12.01 10.92
N HIS A 29 -3.80 11.21 11.94
CA HIS A 29 -4.92 10.27 11.93
C HIS A 29 -6.24 11.00 11.75
N ASN A 30 -6.89 10.82 10.60
CA ASN A 30 -8.27 11.18 10.41
C ASN A 30 -9.14 10.04 10.95
N GLN A 31 -10.01 10.34 11.92
CA GLN A 31 -10.89 9.35 12.56
C GLN A 31 -11.87 8.68 11.58
N TRP A 32 -12.03 9.27 10.39
CA TRP A 32 -12.87 8.81 9.28
C TRP A 32 -12.08 8.11 8.16
N SER A 33 -10.78 7.88 8.34
CA SER A 33 -9.97 7.16 7.34
C SER A 33 -10.09 5.64 7.52
N LEU A 34 -10.23 4.93 6.40
CA LEU A 34 -10.15 3.47 6.37
C LEU A 34 -8.67 3.08 6.51
N ILE A 35 -8.36 2.24 7.49
CA ILE A 35 -7.02 1.67 7.65
C ILE A 35 -7.01 0.31 6.99
N ILE A 36 -6.19 0.13 5.95
CA ILE A 36 -5.97 -1.18 5.34
C ILE A 36 -4.59 -1.67 5.76
N TYR A 37 -4.56 -2.79 6.47
CA TYR A 37 -3.34 -3.35 7.01
C TYR A 37 -3.00 -4.65 6.32
N ARG A 38 -1.74 -4.76 5.86
CA ARG A 38 -1.16 -6.00 5.39
C ARG A 38 -0.26 -6.58 6.49
N PRO A 39 -0.66 -7.66 7.18
CA PRO A 39 0.18 -8.29 8.18
C PRO A 39 1.56 -8.67 7.65
N GLU A 40 2.54 -8.58 8.54
CA GLU A 40 3.86 -9.13 8.26
C GLU A 40 3.76 -10.67 8.17
N ASN A 41 4.47 -11.23 7.20
CA ASN A 41 4.58 -12.65 6.91
C ASN A 41 6.06 -13.04 6.78
N SER A 42 6.34 -14.22 6.22
CA SER A 42 7.70 -14.71 5.98
C SER A 42 8.41 -13.89 4.89
N CYS A 43 9.64 -13.46 5.19
CA CYS A 43 10.66 -12.86 4.31
C CYS A 43 10.15 -12.47 2.91
N ASP A 44 10.29 -13.36 1.93
CA ASP A 44 10.05 -13.07 0.51
C ASP A 44 8.60 -12.62 0.25
N LEU A 45 7.64 -13.15 1.01
CA LEU A 45 6.25 -12.78 0.82
C LEU A 45 6.03 -11.31 1.18
N ASN A 46 6.75 -10.76 2.16
CA ASN A 46 6.62 -9.35 2.53
C ASN A 46 6.98 -8.43 1.36
N ASP A 47 7.87 -8.86 0.48
CA ASP A 47 8.31 -8.11 -0.70
C ASP A 47 7.31 -8.18 -1.87
N VAL A 48 6.39 -9.15 -1.85
CA VAL A 48 5.29 -9.21 -2.82
C VAL A 48 4.30 -8.08 -2.54
N ARG A 49 4.35 -7.07 -3.41
CA ARG A 49 3.49 -5.89 -3.31
C ARG A 49 2.04 -6.24 -3.64
N CYS A 50 1.13 -5.65 -2.87
CA CYS A 50 -0.32 -5.88 -2.97
C CYS A 50 -1.00 -4.55 -3.31
N TRP A 51 -1.37 -4.34 -4.57
CA TRP A 51 -1.94 -3.09 -5.08
C TRP A 51 -3.43 -2.98 -4.79
N LEU A 52 -3.85 -1.82 -4.31
CA LEU A 52 -5.25 -1.47 -4.12
C LEU A 52 -5.94 -1.28 -5.48
N ARG A 53 -7.14 -1.83 -5.59
CA ARG A 53 -8.12 -1.51 -6.61
C ARG A 53 -9.36 -0.98 -5.91
N LEU A 54 -9.79 0.21 -6.30
CA LEU A 54 -11.02 0.84 -5.80
C LEU A 54 -11.93 1.11 -6.99
N GLU A 55 -13.07 0.46 -7.03
CA GLU A 55 -14.09 0.67 -8.05
C GLU A 55 -15.32 1.35 -7.43
N ASP A 56 -15.94 2.24 -8.18
CA ASP A 56 -17.25 2.77 -7.82
C ASP A 56 -18.28 1.64 -7.83
N ALA A 57 -19.08 1.52 -6.77
CA ALA A 57 -20.00 0.39 -6.65
C ALA A 57 -21.17 0.46 -7.64
N GLU A 58 -21.53 1.67 -8.09
CA GLU A 58 -22.64 1.91 -9.01
C GLU A 58 -22.18 1.83 -10.47
N THR A 59 -21.08 2.51 -10.82
CA THR A 59 -20.63 2.58 -12.21
C THR A 59 -19.64 1.45 -12.58
N GLY A 60 -18.96 0.87 -11.60
CA GLY A 60 -17.88 -0.10 -11.82
C GLY A 60 -16.59 0.51 -12.36
N GLU A 61 -16.49 1.84 -12.42
CA GLU A 61 -15.29 2.53 -12.88
C GLU A 61 -14.16 2.44 -11.85
N ASP A 62 -12.92 2.24 -12.31
CA ASP A 62 -11.72 2.35 -11.46
C ASP A 62 -11.52 3.81 -11.04
N VAL A 63 -11.65 4.06 -9.75
CA VAL A 63 -11.55 5.37 -9.12
C VAL A 63 -10.39 5.45 -8.13
N THR A 64 -9.48 4.48 -8.15
CA THR A 64 -8.35 4.31 -7.21
C THR A 64 -7.60 5.62 -7.00
N TYR A 65 -7.18 6.28 -8.08
CA TYR A 65 -6.38 7.50 -8.01
C TYR A 65 -7.19 8.81 -8.12
N VAL A 66 -8.51 8.71 -8.27
CA VAL A 66 -9.41 9.87 -8.50
C VAL A 66 -10.19 10.23 -7.24
N LYS A 67 -10.66 9.22 -6.51
CA LYS A 67 -11.53 9.38 -5.33
C LYS A 67 -10.82 9.09 -4.01
N ALA A 68 -9.60 8.57 -4.03
CA ALA A 68 -8.84 8.24 -2.83
C ALA A 68 -7.45 8.87 -2.77
N LYS A 69 -7.00 9.17 -1.54
CA LYS A 69 -5.63 9.54 -1.20
C LYS A 69 -5.11 8.60 -0.13
N ALA A 70 -3.87 8.13 -0.28
CA ALA A 70 -3.24 7.22 0.68
C ALA A 70 -2.09 7.90 1.42
N ASN A 71 -2.00 7.66 2.72
CA ASN A 71 -0.79 7.84 3.52
C ASN A 71 -0.40 6.49 4.11
N TYR A 72 0.89 6.26 4.34
CA TYR A 72 1.36 4.97 4.82
C TYR A 72 2.04 5.08 6.18
N ALA A 73 2.00 4.00 6.94
CA ALA A 73 2.80 3.84 8.15
C ALA A 73 3.21 2.37 8.29
N TRP A 74 4.37 2.13 8.90
CA TRP A 74 4.71 0.81 9.40
C TRP A 74 4.00 0.57 10.73
N ILE A 75 3.53 -0.65 11.00
CA ILE A 75 2.79 -0.88 12.26
C ILE A 75 3.67 -0.69 13.51
N ASN A 76 4.97 -0.95 13.41
CA ASN A 76 5.96 -0.69 14.45
C ASN A 76 6.37 0.79 14.57
N ARG A 77 6.09 1.61 13.55
CA ARG A 77 6.36 3.06 13.50
C ARG A 77 5.10 3.82 13.07
N SER A 78 3.98 3.51 13.73
CA SER A 78 2.65 4.01 13.31
C SER A 78 2.47 5.53 13.32
N LYS A 79 3.42 6.27 13.93
CA LYS A 79 3.42 7.72 14.02
C LYS A 79 4.13 8.40 12.85
N GLU A 80 4.92 7.64 12.10
CA GLU A 80 5.73 8.12 10.99
C GLU A 80 4.98 7.88 9.68
N GLY A 81 4.61 8.96 8.99
CA GLY A 81 4.03 8.89 7.67
C GLY A 81 5.12 8.64 6.62
N ILE A 82 4.91 7.67 5.73
CA ILE A 82 5.77 7.48 4.55
C ILE A 82 5.13 8.26 3.38
N PRO A 83 5.91 9.06 2.64
CA PRO A 83 5.40 9.86 1.54
C PRO A 83 4.65 9.03 0.48
N TYR A 84 3.71 9.70 -0.18
CA TYR A 84 2.89 9.19 -1.26
C TYR A 84 3.71 8.55 -2.37
N GLU A 85 3.53 7.25 -2.57
CA GLU A 85 3.91 6.59 -3.82
C GLU A 85 2.81 6.78 -4.86
N ARG A 86 3.19 7.03 -6.13
CA ARG A 86 2.24 7.24 -7.23
C ARG A 86 1.27 6.07 -7.46
N THR A 87 1.57 4.91 -6.88
CA THR A 87 0.74 3.71 -6.91
C THR A 87 0.36 3.28 -5.50
N TYR A 88 -0.88 2.85 -5.33
CA TYR A 88 -1.38 2.39 -4.03
C TYR A 88 -1.10 0.92 -3.82
N TYR A 89 -0.08 0.58 -3.02
CA TYR A 89 0.23 -0.80 -2.68
C TYR A 89 0.67 -0.97 -1.22
N LEU A 90 0.64 -2.20 -0.74
CA LEU A 90 1.09 -2.59 0.58
C LEU A 90 2.19 -3.66 0.51
N SER A 91 3.25 -3.48 1.28
CA SER A 91 4.23 -4.52 1.64
C SER A 91 3.90 -5.11 3.02
N GLY A 92 4.57 -6.21 3.40
CA GLY A 92 4.28 -6.91 4.65
C GLY A 92 4.59 -6.03 5.85
N GLY A 93 3.65 -5.89 6.78
CA GLY A 93 3.80 -5.02 7.96
C GLY A 93 3.40 -3.55 7.73
N MET A 94 2.97 -3.18 6.53
CA MET A 94 2.49 -1.83 6.20
C MET A 94 1.00 -1.63 6.46
N ALA A 95 0.64 -0.43 6.87
CA ALA A 95 -0.73 0.07 6.92
C ALA A 95 -0.91 1.25 5.95
N MET A 96 -2.01 1.23 5.21
CA MET A 96 -2.47 2.30 4.33
C MET A 96 -3.64 3.00 4.99
N HIS A 97 -3.49 4.30 5.25
CA HIS A 97 -4.54 5.20 5.68
C HIS A 97 -5.20 5.79 4.45
N LEU A 98 -6.31 5.20 4.04
CA LEU A 98 -7.04 5.55 2.83
C LEU A 98 -8.11 6.61 3.16
N LEU A 99 -7.91 7.81 2.63
CA LEU A 99 -8.89 8.90 2.66
C LEU A 99 -9.70 8.84 1.37
N ILE A 100 -10.93 8.35 1.47
CA ILE A 100 -11.85 8.20 0.34
C ILE A 100 -12.89 9.33 0.40
N LYS A 101 -13.27 9.87 -0.76
CA LYS A 101 -14.43 10.77 -0.87
C LYS A 101 -15.72 10.00 -0.53
N PRO A 102 -16.81 10.69 -0.10
CA PRO A 102 -18.09 10.03 0.15
C PRO A 102 -18.61 9.25 -1.07
N GLY A 103 -19.15 8.05 -0.82
CA GLY A 103 -19.68 7.13 -1.82
C GLY A 103 -19.72 5.66 -1.34
N LYS A 104 -20.09 4.78 -2.28
CA LYS A 104 -20.07 3.32 -2.11
C LYS A 104 -19.07 2.72 -3.08
N TYR A 105 -18.25 1.79 -2.58
CA TYR A 105 -17.10 1.29 -3.32
C TYR A 105 -16.95 -0.22 -3.22
N LYS A 106 -16.30 -0.80 -4.23
CA LYS A 106 -15.74 -2.14 -4.21
C LYS A 106 -14.23 -2.03 -4.01
N ILE A 107 -13.74 -2.60 -2.93
CA ILE A 107 -12.31 -2.65 -2.60
C ILE A 107 -11.81 -4.04 -2.97
N GLY A 108 -10.77 -4.08 -3.79
CA GLY A 108 -10.02 -5.27 -4.15
C GLY A 108 -8.52 -5.03 -4.05
N PHE A 109 -7.77 -6.11 -4.12
CA PHE A 109 -6.31 -6.08 -4.14
C PHE A 109 -5.77 -7.04 -5.19
N TYR A 110 -4.65 -6.67 -5.79
CA TYR A 110 -4.02 -7.49 -6.82
C TYR A 110 -2.50 -7.33 -6.86
N THR A 111 -1.81 -8.30 -7.45
CA THR A 111 -0.39 -8.20 -7.82
C THR A 111 -0.26 -8.43 -9.33
N PRO A 112 0.18 -7.42 -10.11
CA PRO A 112 0.47 -7.58 -11.53
C PRO A 112 1.41 -8.77 -11.79
N ILE A 113 1.20 -9.49 -12.88
CA ILE A 113 1.96 -10.72 -13.21
C ILE A 113 3.47 -10.44 -13.29
N ASP A 114 3.85 -9.29 -13.88
CA ASP A 114 5.24 -8.83 -14.00
C ASP A 114 5.88 -8.42 -12.65
N ARG A 115 5.10 -8.40 -11.57
CA ARG A 115 5.50 -7.99 -10.22
C ARG A 115 5.36 -9.10 -9.18
N GLN A 116 5.01 -10.31 -9.59
CA GLN A 116 4.93 -11.50 -8.72
C GLN A 116 6.31 -12.17 -8.49
N ASN A 117 7.41 -11.44 -8.72
CA ASN A 117 8.82 -11.88 -8.68
C ASN A 117 9.10 -13.16 -7.88
N ASP A 118 9.79 -14.11 -8.52
CA ASP A 118 10.48 -15.30 -7.97
C ASP A 118 9.71 -16.27 -7.05
N PHE A 119 8.46 -15.96 -6.71
CA PHE A 119 7.57 -16.96 -6.14
C PHE A 119 7.20 -17.95 -7.24
N TYR A 120 7.93 -19.08 -7.27
CA TYR A 120 7.52 -20.31 -7.94
C TYR A 120 6.27 -20.88 -7.26
N VAL A 121 5.19 -20.11 -7.22
CA VAL A 121 3.86 -20.70 -7.07
C VAL A 121 3.54 -21.24 -8.45
N GLU A 122 3.24 -22.54 -8.57
CA GLU A 122 2.82 -23.16 -9.83
C GLU A 122 1.59 -22.46 -10.48
N ASN A 123 0.98 -21.51 -9.77
CA ASN A 123 -0.13 -20.70 -10.25
C ASN A 123 0.32 -19.61 -11.23
N LYS A 124 0.11 -19.88 -12.51
CA LYS A 124 0.05 -18.89 -13.62
C LYS A 124 -1.13 -17.90 -13.49
N LYS A 125 -1.72 -17.76 -12.31
CA LYS A 125 -2.93 -16.95 -12.06
C LYS A 125 -2.54 -15.59 -11.51
N ARG A 126 -3.32 -14.57 -11.85
CA ARG A 126 -3.20 -13.25 -11.24
C ARG A 126 -3.49 -13.39 -9.75
N TRP A 127 -2.60 -12.92 -8.89
CA TRP A 127 -2.91 -12.76 -7.48
C TRP A 127 -3.97 -11.67 -7.39
N GLU A 128 -5.20 -12.07 -7.14
CA GLU A 128 -6.36 -11.20 -7.01
C GLU A 128 -7.05 -11.57 -5.70
N SER A 129 -7.74 -10.60 -5.10
CA SER A 129 -8.51 -10.83 -3.90
C SER A 129 -9.99 -11.10 -4.19
N ASN A 130 -10.71 -11.50 -3.14
CA ASN A 130 -12.15 -11.26 -3.06
C ASN A 130 -12.45 -9.75 -3.08
N VAL A 131 -13.71 -9.39 -3.34
CA VAL A 131 -14.18 -8.00 -3.29
C VAL A 131 -14.79 -7.71 -1.92
N PHE A 132 -14.43 -6.56 -1.35
CA PHE A 132 -15.04 -6.02 -0.14
C PHE A 132 -15.90 -4.80 -0.48
N TYR A 133 -17.18 -4.83 -0.13
CA TYR A 133 -18.08 -3.70 -0.32
C TYR A 133 -17.94 -2.71 0.84
N TYR A 134 -17.64 -1.46 0.51
CA TYR A 134 -17.40 -0.41 1.49
C TYR A 134 -18.35 0.77 1.27
N ASP A 135 -19.08 1.12 2.33
CA ASP A 135 -19.97 2.27 2.37
C ASP A 135 -19.39 3.33 3.30
N THR A 136 -19.11 4.52 2.77
CA THR A 136 -18.57 5.62 3.57
C THR A 136 -19.54 6.16 4.63
N GLU A 137 -20.85 5.91 4.49
CA GLU A 137 -21.85 6.32 5.48
C GLU A 137 -21.91 5.36 6.69
N ASN A 138 -21.44 4.12 6.51
CA ASN A 138 -21.30 3.14 7.58
C ASN A 138 -19.85 2.59 7.63
N PRO A 139 -18.88 3.42 8.03
CA PRO A 139 -17.48 3.11 7.84
C PRO A 139 -16.98 2.06 8.83
N ILE A 140 -16.43 0.97 8.30
CA ILE A 140 -15.48 0.15 9.05
C ILE A 140 -14.16 0.90 9.17
N LYS A 141 -13.46 0.70 10.29
CA LYS A 141 -12.19 1.40 10.55
C LYS A 141 -10.97 0.66 10.02
N VAL A 142 -11.04 -0.67 9.97
CA VAL A 142 -9.88 -1.52 9.65
C VAL A 142 -10.27 -2.64 8.71
N LEU A 143 -9.44 -2.84 7.69
CA LEU A 143 -9.48 -3.95 6.75
C LEU A 143 -8.12 -4.64 6.78
N PHE A 144 -8.11 -5.97 6.77
CA PHE A 144 -6.91 -6.77 6.67
C PHE A 144 -6.81 -7.32 5.26
N VAL A 145 -5.60 -7.28 4.70
CA VAL A 145 -5.26 -8.01 3.47
C VAL A 145 -4.16 -9.01 3.77
N SER A 146 -4.46 -10.30 3.57
CA SER A 146 -3.55 -11.40 3.82
C SER A 146 -3.36 -12.23 2.56
N PRO A 147 -2.18 -12.84 2.37
CA PRO A 147 -2.03 -13.89 1.35
C PRO A 147 -3.01 -15.03 1.60
N THR A 148 -3.43 -15.73 0.54
CA THR A 148 -4.13 -17.01 0.66
C THR A 148 -3.15 -18.17 0.77
N SER A 149 -3.64 -19.30 1.28
CA SER A 149 -2.86 -20.52 1.43
C SER A 149 -3.71 -21.75 1.10
N ASP A 150 -3.06 -22.81 0.68
CA ASP A 150 -3.68 -24.13 0.54
C ASP A 150 -4.02 -24.75 1.92
N GLU A 151 -4.56 -25.97 1.89
CA GLU A 151 -4.93 -26.73 3.09
C GLU A 151 -3.75 -27.06 4.02
N ASN A 152 -2.52 -27.05 3.48
CA ASN A 152 -1.30 -27.33 4.21
C ASN A 152 -0.61 -26.04 4.72
N GLY A 153 -1.15 -24.86 4.39
CA GLY A 153 -0.62 -23.57 4.80
C GLY A 153 0.48 -23.02 3.89
N PHE A 154 0.71 -23.60 2.71
CA PHE A 154 1.61 -23.02 1.71
C PHE A 154 0.87 -21.94 0.90
N TYR A 155 1.56 -20.86 0.58
CA TYR A 155 0.96 -19.77 -0.21
C TYR A 155 0.58 -20.27 -1.61
N ASP A 156 -0.67 -20.07 -1.99
CA ASP A 156 -1.23 -20.51 -3.26
C ASP A 156 -1.35 -19.39 -4.30
N GLY A 157 -0.88 -18.18 -3.96
CA GLY A 157 -0.76 -17.07 -4.90
C GLY A 157 -2.05 -16.28 -5.11
N GLY A 158 -2.68 -15.88 -4.01
CA GLY A 158 -3.83 -14.99 -4.01
C GLY A 158 -3.84 -14.05 -2.80
N TRP A 159 -4.81 -13.16 -2.79
CA TRP A 159 -5.07 -12.26 -1.67
C TRP A 159 -6.43 -12.55 -1.07
N PHE A 160 -6.57 -12.27 0.22
CA PHE A 160 -7.85 -12.32 0.91
C PHE A 160 -8.02 -11.07 1.76
N ILE A 161 -9.22 -10.51 1.70
CA ILE A 161 -9.60 -9.29 2.40
C ILE A 161 -10.73 -9.60 3.37
N ASP A 162 -10.56 -9.16 4.62
CA ASP A 162 -11.61 -9.23 5.64
C ASP A 162 -11.47 -8.08 6.66
N TYR A 163 -12.56 -7.69 7.31
CA TYR A 163 -12.53 -6.81 8.49
C TYR A 163 -12.03 -7.55 9.73
N LYS A 164 -12.05 -8.89 9.70
CA LYS A 164 -11.45 -9.74 10.73
C LYS A 164 -9.96 -9.92 10.45
N ALA A 165 -9.16 -9.82 11.51
CA ALA A 165 -7.76 -10.19 11.43
C ALA A 165 -7.62 -11.67 11.03
N PRO A 166 -6.62 -12.03 10.20
CA PRO A 166 -6.38 -13.42 9.87
C PRO A 166 -5.97 -14.20 11.13
N LYS A 167 -6.32 -15.48 11.20
CA LYS A 167 -6.18 -16.31 12.42
C LYS A 167 -4.76 -16.35 13.00
N TYR A 168 -3.76 -16.27 12.13
CA TYR A 168 -2.35 -16.28 12.54
C TYR A 168 -1.88 -14.92 13.09
N PHE A 169 -2.60 -13.83 12.81
CA PHE A 169 -2.24 -12.50 13.29
C PHE A 169 -2.57 -12.36 14.76
N LYS A 170 -1.51 -12.37 15.59
CA LYS A 170 -1.59 -12.01 17.00
C LYS A 170 -0.95 -10.64 17.18
N PHE A 171 -1.77 -9.61 17.36
CA PHE A 171 -1.28 -8.30 17.77
C PHE A 171 -0.90 -8.32 19.26
N THR A 172 0.31 -8.77 19.58
CA THR A 172 0.91 -8.47 20.87
C THR A 172 1.54 -7.09 20.77
N LYS A 173 0.93 -6.07 21.38
CA LYS A 173 1.67 -4.83 21.66
C LYS A 173 2.99 -5.24 22.34
N PRO A 174 4.16 -4.75 21.90
CA PRO A 174 5.38 -5.02 22.63
C PRO A 174 5.17 -4.58 24.08
N LYS A 175 5.55 -5.43 25.05
CA LYS A 175 5.63 -5.02 26.45
C LYS A 175 6.47 -3.75 26.48
N ARG A 176 5.88 -2.65 26.93
CA ARG A 176 6.66 -1.49 27.35
C ARG A 176 7.43 -1.94 28.57
N ASN A 177 8.73 -2.20 28.41
CA ASN A 177 9.66 -2.18 29.53
C ASN A 177 9.95 -0.72 29.88
#